data_AF-A0A7Z2ZQL1-F1
#
_entry.id   AF-A0A7Z2ZQL1-F1
#
_cell.length_a   1.000
_cell.length_b   1.000
_cell.length_c   1.000
_cell.angle_alpha   90.00
_cell.angle_beta   90.00
_cell.angle_gamma   90.00
#
_symmetry.space_group_name_H-M   'P 1'
#
loop_
_entity.id
_entity.type
_entity.pdbx_description
1 polymer ?
#
loop_
_entity_poly.entity_id
_entity_poly.type
_entity_poly.pdbx_seq_one_letter_code
_entity_poly.pdbx_strand_id
1 'polypeptide(L)'
;MEIPPWFRTAIQGRLDYVSARFEHHPDLKRVRAEEKKAFQVLFVGMDIGRMPEFEAWEDRHHFKQSIINEWLYLQGMKDGFQLAVELLSNPVPFDDDTLFKPECNEPEA
;
A
#
# COMPACT_ATOMS: atom_id res chain seq x y z
N MET A 1 11.52 18.30 4.71
CA MET A 1 12.44 17.31 4.11
C MET A 1 11.69 16.60 3.01
N GLU A 2 12.25 16.56 1.81
CA GLU A 2 11.68 15.77 0.72
C GLU A 2 12.01 14.29 0.93
N ILE A 3 11.00 13.43 0.77
CA ILE A 3 11.23 11.98 0.81
C ILE A 3 12.01 11.59 -0.45
N PRO A 4 13.11 10.83 -0.37
CA PRO A 4 13.85 10.43 -1.55
C PRO A 4 12.98 9.64 -2.54
N PRO A 5 13.12 9.84 -3.87
CA PRO A 5 12.34 9.11 -4.88
C PRO A 5 12.48 7.58 -4.77
N TRP A 6 13.68 7.10 -4.44
CA TRP A 6 13.92 5.67 -4.23
C TRP A 6 13.09 5.11 -3.07
N PHE A 7 12.92 5.89 -1.99
CA PHE A 7 12.18 5.47 -0.81
C PHE A 7 10.67 5.43 -1.09
N ARG A 8 10.13 6.43 -1.81
CA ARG A 8 8.75 6.40 -2.30
C ARG A 8 8.48 5.17 -3.16
N THR A 9 9.40 4.85 -4.07
CA THR A 9 9.29 3.66 -4.94
C THR A 9 9.31 2.37 -4.13
N ALA A 10 10.18 2.27 -3.13
CA ALA A 10 10.26 1.10 -2.25
C ALA A 10 8.97 0.90 -1.42
N ILE A 11 8.42 1.98 -0.84
CA ILE A 11 7.14 1.94 -0.13
C ILE A 11 6.02 1.50 -1.07
N GLN A 12 5.92 2.09 -2.25
CA GLN A 12 4.88 1.74 -3.22
C GLN A 12 4.97 0.26 -3.62
N GLY A 13 6.16 -0.22 -3.95
CA GLY A 13 6.36 -1.63 -4.30
C GLY A 13 5.98 -2.59 -3.16
N ARG A 14 6.25 -2.21 -1.91
CA ARG A 14 5.81 -2.98 -0.74
C ARG A 14 4.29 -2.97 -0.61
N LEU A 15 3.66 -1.82 -0.76
CA LEU A 15 2.20 -1.67 -0.70
C LEU A 15 1.52 -2.52 -1.78
N ASP A 16 1.99 -2.45 -3.02
CA ASP A 16 1.44 -3.21 -4.16
C ASP A 16 1.53 -4.72 -3.90
N TYR A 17 2.69 -5.18 -3.42
CA TYR A 17 2.91 -6.59 -3.07
C TYR A 17 1.96 -7.08 -1.97
N VAL A 18 1.83 -6.32 -0.88
CA VAL A 18 0.96 -6.69 0.23
C VAL A 18 -0.52 -6.66 -0.19
N SER A 19 -0.92 -5.66 -0.99
CA SER A 19 -2.28 -5.52 -1.50
C SER A 19 -2.67 -6.73 -2.35
N ALA A 20 -1.82 -7.12 -3.30
CA ALA A 20 -2.05 -8.31 -4.13
C ALA A 20 -2.18 -9.59 -3.28
N ARG A 21 -1.35 -9.72 -2.24
CA ARG A 21 -1.40 -10.87 -1.33
C ARG A 21 -2.71 -10.92 -0.53
N PHE A 22 -3.20 -9.77 -0.05
CA PHE A 22 -4.45 -9.71 0.71
C PHE A 22 -5.68 -9.96 -0.16
N GLU A 23 -5.72 -9.44 -1.40
CA GLU A 23 -6.82 -9.71 -2.34
C GLU A 23 -7.02 -11.23 -2.57
N HIS A 24 -5.93 -12.00 -2.54
CA HIS A 24 -5.97 -13.46 -2.73
C HIS A 24 -5.98 -14.28 -1.44
N HIS A 25 -6.04 -13.66 -0.27
CA HIS A 25 -5.92 -14.35 1.02
C HIS A 25 -7.02 -15.41 1.19
N PRO A 26 -6.69 -16.61 1.71
CA PRO A 26 -7.65 -17.70 1.91
C PRO A 26 -8.78 -17.31 2.86
N ASP A 27 -8.52 -16.51 3.89
CA ASP A 27 -9.53 -16.09 4.87
C ASP A 27 -10.61 -15.19 4.25
N LEU A 28 -10.28 -14.47 3.17
CA LEU A 28 -11.25 -13.67 2.39
C LEU A 28 -11.98 -14.49 1.33
N LYS A 29 -11.68 -15.79 1.17
CA LYS A 29 -12.31 -16.63 0.13
C LYS A 29 -13.84 -16.63 0.27
N ARG A 30 -14.36 -16.75 1.50
CA ARG A 30 -15.79 -16.75 1.76
C ARG A 30 -16.42 -15.39 1.44
N VAL A 31 -15.83 -14.31 1.95
CA VAL A 31 -16.31 -12.93 1.73
C VAL A 31 -16.32 -12.58 0.24
N ARG A 32 -15.26 -12.95 -0.50
CA ARG A 32 -15.19 -12.80 -1.97
C ARG A 32 -16.25 -13.59 -2.70
N ALA A 33 -16.52 -14.83 -2.28
CA ALA A 33 -17.57 -15.63 -2.89
C ALA A 33 -18.97 -15.02 -2.66
N GLU A 34 -19.21 -14.46 -1.48
CA GLU A 34 -20.46 -13.79 -1.11
C GLU A 34 -20.68 -12.48 -1.89
N GLU A 35 -19.65 -11.65 -2.02
CA GLU A 35 -19.67 -10.44 -2.86
C GLU A 35 -19.87 -10.82 -4.34
N LYS A 36 -19.11 -11.78 -4.87
CA LYS A 36 -19.25 -12.24 -6.26
C LYS A 36 -20.65 -12.74 -6.56
N LYS A 37 -21.25 -13.49 -5.62
CA LYS A 37 -22.63 -13.97 -5.76
C LYS A 37 -23.62 -12.80 -5.80
N ALA A 38 -23.46 -11.80 -4.93
CA ALA A 38 -24.31 -10.61 -4.94
C ALA A 38 -24.17 -9.81 -6.23
N PHE A 39 -22.94 -9.66 -6.74
CA PHE A 39 -22.68 -9.01 -8.02
C PHE A 39 -23.36 -9.76 -9.19
N GLN A 40 -23.29 -11.09 -9.21
CA GLN A 40 -23.98 -11.89 -10.23
C GLN A 40 -25.49 -11.70 -10.18
N VAL A 41 -26.09 -11.66 -8.98
CA VAL A 41 -27.52 -11.39 -8.81
C VAL A 41 -27.89 -10.00 -9.33
N LEU A 42 -27.06 -8.99 -9.06
CA LEU A 42 -27.24 -7.64 -9.59
C LEU A 42 -27.23 -7.61 -11.14
N PHE A 43 -26.36 -8.40 -11.78
CA PHE A 43 -26.14 -8.36 -13.24
C PHE A 43 -27.07 -9.23 -14.09
N VAL A 44 -27.82 -10.17 -13.50
CA VAL A 44 -28.74 -11.08 -14.23
C VAL A 44 -29.99 -10.32 -14.66
N GLY A 45 -29.88 -9.45 -15.67
CA GLY A 45 -30.97 -8.62 -16.19
C GLY A 45 -30.72 -7.14 -15.90
N MET A 46 -30.44 -6.38 -16.96
CA MET A 46 -30.07 -4.97 -16.93
C MET A 46 -31.32 -4.12 -16.65
N ASP A 47 -31.84 -4.18 -15.42
CA ASP A 47 -33.01 -3.41 -14.99
C ASP A 47 -32.64 -2.48 -13.82
N ILE A 48 -32.93 -1.18 -13.99
CA ILE A 48 -32.64 -0.09 -13.05
C ILE A 48 -33.47 -0.25 -11.75
N GLY A 49 -34.50 -1.11 -11.75
CA GLY A 49 -35.32 -1.42 -10.57
C GLY A 49 -34.64 -2.22 -9.43
N ARG A 50 -33.39 -2.65 -9.59
CA ARG A 50 -32.66 -3.52 -8.64
C ARG A 50 -31.94 -2.78 -7.49
N MET A 51 -32.57 -1.74 -6.96
CA MET A 51 -32.02 -0.99 -5.83
C MET A 51 -31.72 -1.88 -4.60
N PRO A 52 -32.57 -2.86 -4.23
CA PRO A 52 -32.26 -3.76 -3.11
C PRO A 52 -31.07 -4.70 -3.36
N GLU A 53 -30.92 -5.23 -4.58
CA GLU A 53 -29.78 -6.08 -4.94
C GLU A 53 -28.48 -5.28 -5.03
N PHE A 54 -28.58 -4.02 -5.46
CA PHE A 54 -27.46 -3.09 -5.44
C PHE A 54 -27.00 -2.81 -4.02
N GLU A 55 -27.92 -2.46 -3.10
CA GLU A 55 -27.61 -2.23 -1.68
C GLU A 55 -26.94 -3.46 -1.05
N ALA A 56 -27.47 -4.66 -1.31
CA ALA A 56 -26.91 -5.91 -0.80
C ALA A 56 -25.52 -6.23 -1.36
N TRP A 57 -25.24 -5.86 -2.61
CA TRP A 57 -23.90 -5.98 -3.19
C TRP A 57 -22.93 -4.93 -2.62
N GLU A 58 -23.39 -3.68 -2.52
CA GLU A 58 -22.63 -2.54 -2.00
C GLU A 58 -22.16 -2.81 -0.56
N ASP A 59 -23.05 -3.30 0.31
CA ASP A 59 -22.71 -3.68 1.68
C ASP A 59 -21.61 -4.75 1.74
N ARG A 60 -21.74 -5.83 0.94
CA ARG A 60 -20.74 -6.90 0.89
C ARG A 60 -19.42 -6.44 0.29
N HIS A 61 -19.47 -5.55 -0.69
CA HIS A 61 -18.29 -4.97 -1.30
C HIS A 61 -17.53 -4.09 -0.28
N HIS A 62 -18.24 -3.21 0.42
CA HIS A 62 -17.64 -2.37 1.46
C HIS A 62 -17.12 -3.18 2.64
N PHE A 63 -17.82 -4.22 3.06
CA PHE A 63 -17.34 -5.12 4.11
C PHE A 63 -16.02 -5.78 3.71
N LYS A 64 -15.92 -6.31 2.48
CA LYS A 64 -14.67 -6.86 1.93
C LYS A 64 -13.54 -5.82 1.95
N GLN A 65 -13.81 -4.63 1.40
CA GLN A 65 -12.81 -3.55 1.34
C GLN A 65 -12.36 -3.09 2.73
N SER A 66 -13.27 -3.06 3.70
CA SER A 66 -12.97 -2.67 5.08
C SER A 66 -11.97 -3.62 5.73
N ILE A 67 -12.14 -4.94 5.54
CA ILE A 67 -11.19 -5.94 6.05
C ILE A 67 -9.81 -5.77 5.37
N ILE A 68 -9.78 -5.58 4.05
CA ILE A 68 -8.51 -5.39 3.32
C ILE A 68 -7.79 -4.15 3.81
N ASN A 69 -8.51 -3.03 3.99
CA ASN A 69 -7.95 -1.78 4.49
C ASN A 69 -7.39 -1.92 5.91
N GLU A 70 -8.09 -2.63 6.79
CA GLU A 70 -7.61 -2.91 8.15
C GLU A 70 -6.32 -3.74 8.12
N TRP A 71 -6.26 -4.78 7.30
CA TRP A 71 -5.06 -5.60 7.16
C TRP A 71 -3.89 -4.83 6.56
N LEU A 72 -4.14 -3.97 5.57
CA LEU A 72 -3.14 -3.07 5.00
C LEU A 72 -2.60 -2.12 6.06
N TYR A 73 -3.47 -1.53 6.88
CA TYR A 73 -3.07 -0.66 7.98
C TYR A 73 -2.16 -1.40 8.98
N LEU A 74 -2.58 -2.57 9.45
CA LEU A 74 -1.80 -3.38 10.41
C LEU A 74 -0.45 -3.81 9.83
N GLN A 75 -0.41 -4.22 8.57
CA GLN A 75 0.84 -4.59 7.90
C GLN A 75 1.75 -3.37 7.71
N GLY A 76 1.20 -2.21 7.34
CA GLY A 76 1.95 -0.97 7.21
C GLY A 76 2.57 -0.53 8.55
N MET A 77 1.81 -0.63 9.65
CA MET A 77 2.33 -0.37 11.00
C MET A 77 3.48 -1.31 11.37
N LYS A 78 3.35 -2.60 11.06
CA LYS A 78 4.40 -3.59 11.30
C LYS A 78 5.66 -3.31 10.48
N ASP A 79 5.51 -3.05 9.18
CA ASP A 79 6.63 -2.76 8.28
C ASP A 79 7.35 -1.46 8.71
N GLY A 80 6.60 -0.42 9.09
CA GLY A 80 7.15 0.84 9.60
C GLY A 80 7.90 0.68 10.92
N PHE A 81 7.36 -0.11 11.86
CA PHE A 81 8.06 -0.42 13.11
C PHE A 81 9.35 -1.18 12.86
N GLN A 82 9.34 -2.19 11.99
CA GLN A 82 10.54 -2.94 11.62
C GLN A 82 11.60 -2.03 10.99
N LEU A 83 11.20 -1.15 10.06
CA LEU A 83 12.10 -0.17 9.47
C LEU A 83 12.73 0.76 10.52
N ALA A 84 11.92 1.28 11.45
CA ALA A 84 12.41 2.15 12.52
C ALA A 84 13.43 1.43 13.42
N VAL A 85 13.14 0.18 13.82
CA VAL A 85 14.06 -0.64 14.63
C VAL A 85 15.37 -0.89 13.91
N GLU A 86 15.34 -1.21 12.61
CA GLU A 86 16.56 -1.46 11.83
C GLU A 86 17.41 -0.20 11.69
N LEU A 87 16.79 0.96 11.41
CA LEU A 87 17.50 2.24 11.33
C LEU A 87 18.12 2.67 12.67
N LEU A 88 17.47 2.35 13.79
CA LEU A 88 17.99 2.64 15.13
C LEU A 88 19.10 1.67 15.56
N SER A 89 19.00 0.40 15.17
CA SER A 89 19.95 -0.66 15.54
C SER A 89 21.22 -0.63 14.69
N ASN A 90 21.10 -0.23 13.43
CA ASN A 90 22.18 -0.10 12.47
C ASN A 90 22.24 1.35 11.97
N PRO A 91 22.81 2.29 12.76
CA PRO A 91 22.95 3.66 12.31
C PRO A 91 23.83 3.69 11.06
N VAL A 92 23.20 3.94 9.91
CA VAL A 92 23.92 4.14 8.66
C VAL A 92 24.73 5.44 8.82
N PRO A 93 26.06 5.42 8.64
CA PRO A 93 26.81 6.66 8.53
C PRO A 93 26.29 7.39 7.30
N PHE A 94 25.63 8.53 7.50
CA PHE A 94 25.45 9.48 6.42
C PHE A 94 26.83 10.13 6.22
N ASP A 95 27.62 9.61 5.29
CA ASP A 95 28.87 10.25 4.88
C ASP A 95 28.53 11.62 4.28
N ASP A 96 28.73 12.68 5.07
CA ASP A 96 28.58 14.09 4.71
C ASP A 96 29.79 14.60 3.88
N ASP A 97 30.52 13.70 3.22
CA ASP A 97 31.81 13.97 2.56
C ASP A 97 31.69 14.33 1.07
N THR A 98 30.56 14.90 0.64
CA THR A 98 30.43 15.52 -0.69
C THR A 98 30.37 17.04 -0.66
N LEU A 99 31.03 17.65 0.33
CA LEU A 99 31.41 19.05 0.23
C LEU A 99 32.54 19.18 -0.81
N PHE A 100 32.16 19.37 -2.07
CA PHE A 100 33.03 19.87 -3.13
C PHE A 100 33.82 21.09 -2.58
N LYS A 101 35.11 20.90 -2.30
CA LYS A 101 36.05 22.02 -2.19
C LYS A 101 36.36 22.46 -3.61
N PRO A 102 35.98 23.68 -4.06
CA PRO A 102 36.56 24.21 -5.27
C PRO A 102 38.02 24.50 -4.98
N GLU A 103 38.94 23.81 -5.68
CA GLU A 103 40.33 24.22 -5.76
C GLU A 103 40.36 25.63 -6.37
N CYS A 104 40.65 26.62 -5.52
CA CYS A 104 40.92 27.98 -5.95
C CYS A 104 42.34 27.96 -6.52
N ASN A 105 42.46 27.76 -7.83
CA ASN A 105 43.74 27.91 -8.52
C ASN A 105 44.20 29.37 -8.40
N GLU A 106 45.29 29.61 -7.68
CA GLU A 106 45.98 30.89 -7.70
C GLU A 106 46.61 31.11 -9.08
N PRO A 107 46.51 32.31 -9.69
CA PRO A 107 47.25 32.60 -10.91
C PRO A 107 48.71 32.90 -10.55
N GLU A 108 49.62 32.13 -11.13
CA GLU A 108 51.05 32.45 -11.16
C GLU A 108 51.26 33.84 -11.77
N ALA A 109 52.02 34.70 -11.07
CA ALA A 109 52.45 36.02 -11.52
C ALA A 109 53.97 36.04 -11.73
#